data_AF-A0A6J5UQY9-F1
#
_entry.id   AF-A0A6J5UQY9-F1
#
_cell.length_a   1.000
_cell.length_b   1.000
_cell.length_c   1.000
_cell.angle_alpha   90.00
_cell.angle_beta   90.00
_cell.angle_gamma   90.00
#
_symmetry.space_group_name_H-M   'P 1'
#
loop_
_entity.id
_entity.type
_entity.pdbx_description
1 polymer ?
#
loop_
_entity_poly.entity_id
_entity_poly.type
_entity_poly.pdbx_seq_one_letter_code
_entity_poly.pdbx_strand_id
1 'polypeptide(L)'
;MSTCSILMCCEDTIFVGVDSRGTAYDTNAFILTEKAKKLFKIQYNIVATIAEDSGQCEALITYVKDIMENAMDINGGVAGDIHRAATLAQEYIRTWKSVFRKPFIGSVLIIGWENGNKSFRRQDKCISAISCTPRIHTNKDCVFAAHQNGIGGHFAFEYYLSHGKGNSREELLELLKHVLLYATIVDPMSGGLICVTEVRPFGFSKIYSHRVLEMFFDHYDAMTKYLPHTLVSLWCNCDHEYTYEHNEKVNGVLFGFLGDYHKSVVLGINRKFVVRLLHFSYQVHAKYEQLKQLNAYWVQDYEMNSRPKSRHTYDCTVHLAVRELPWILMSGFDSPIVFGEPTRNLVKLLRDV
;
A
#
# COMPACT_ATOMS: atom_id res chain seq x y z
N MET A 1 5.73 -9.50 -5.15
CA MET A 1 4.94 -8.27 -4.91
C MET A 1 4.42 -8.28 -3.47
N SER A 2 4.87 -7.37 -2.61
CA SER A 2 4.21 -7.20 -1.31
C SER A 2 2.86 -6.52 -1.48
N THR A 3 1.91 -6.80 -0.59
CA THR A 3 0.57 -6.22 -0.65
C THR A 3 0.09 -5.85 0.74
N CYS A 4 -0.59 -4.72 0.84
CA CYS A 4 -1.51 -4.44 1.93
C CYS A 4 -2.92 -4.70 1.41
N SER A 5 -3.56 -5.74 1.92
CA SER A 5 -4.98 -5.96 1.69
C SER A 5 -5.65 -6.27 3.02
N ILE A 6 -6.78 -5.59 3.24
CA ILE A 6 -7.64 -5.83 4.38
C ILE A 6 -9.09 -5.76 3.93
N LEU A 7 -9.91 -6.64 4.49
CA LEU A 7 -11.35 -6.65 4.24
C LEU A 7 -12.10 -6.44 5.54
N MET A 8 -13.24 -5.78 5.47
CA MET A 8 -14.09 -5.49 6.62
C MET A 8 -15.57 -5.72 6.23
N CYS A 9 -16.31 -6.42 7.08
CA CYS A 9 -17.69 -6.80 6.80
C CYS A 9 -18.68 -6.05 7.70
N CYS A 10 -19.72 -5.44 7.11
CA CYS A 10 -20.95 -5.03 7.80
C CYS A 10 -22.14 -5.84 7.25
N GLU A 11 -23.36 -5.67 7.77
CA GLU A 11 -24.49 -6.58 7.50
C GLU A 11 -24.75 -6.90 6.02
N ASP A 12 -24.74 -5.90 5.15
CA ASP A 12 -25.12 -5.99 3.73
C ASP A 12 -23.94 -5.87 2.75
N THR A 13 -22.72 -5.68 3.26
CA THR A 13 -21.57 -5.25 2.45
C THR A 13 -20.26 -5.86 2.94
N ILE A 14 -19.38 -6.19 2.00
CA ILE A 14 -17.97 -6.49 2.25
C ILE A 14 -17.14 -5.37 1.63
N PHE A 15 -16.39 -4.61 2.43
CA PHE A 15 -15.41 -3.68 1.93
C PHE A 15 -14.07 -4.39 1.75
N VAL A 16 -13.49 -4.26 0.57
CA VAL A 16 -12.18 -4.83 0.22
C VAL A 16 -11.23 -3.67 -0.09
N GLY A 17 -10.26 -3.49 0.79
CA GLY A 17 -9.20 -2.48 0.69
C GLY A 17 -7.91 -3.08 0.16
N VAL A 18 -7.29 -2.43 -0.83
CA VAL A 18 -5.96 -2.80 -1.35
C VAL A 18 -5.12 -1.56 -1.65
N ASP A 19 -3.81 -1.67 -1.49
CA ASP A 19 -2.84 -0.72 -2.08
C ASP A 19 -2.54 -1.08 -3.55
N SER A 20 -1.72 -0.30 -4.25
CA SER A 20 -1.35 -0.55 -5.65
C SER A 20 0.15 -0.50 -5.92
N ARG A 21 0.99 -0.61 -4.89
CA ARG A 21 2.45 -0.63 -5.07
C ARG A 21 2.94 -2.01 -5.51
N GLY A 22 3.71 -2.04 -6.59
CA GLY A 22 4.49 -3.21 -6.99
C GLY A 22 5.96 -3.03 -6.63
N THR A 23 6.50 -3.94 -5.83
CA THR A 23 7.93 -3.99 -5.46
C THR A 23 8.57 -5.32 -5.86
N ALA A 24 9.88 -5.29 -6.11
CA ALA A 24 10.72 -6.48 -6.19
C ALA A 24 11.20 -6.86 -4.77
N TYR A 25 11.11 -8.15 -4.42
CA TYR A 25 11.23 -8.62 -3.03
C TYR A 25 12.65 -8.51 -2.45
N ASP A 26 13.65 -8.34 -3.31
CA ASP A 26 15.10 -8.39 -3.05
C ASP A 26 15.81 -7.03 -3.24
N THR A 27 15.05 -5.92 -3.29
CA THR A 27 15.57 -4.61 -3.77
C THR A 27 15.39 -3.45 -2.78
N ASN A 28 15.47 -3.70 -1.47
CA ASN A 28 15.21 -2.72 -0.39
C ASN A 28 14.01 -1.79 -0.68
N ALA A 29 12.87 -2.43 -0.99
CA ALA A 29 11.61 -1.77 -1.31
C ALA A 29 11.65 -0.82 -2.52
N PHE A 30 12.48 -1.11 -3.53
CA PHE A 30 12.40 -0.42 -4.81
C PHE A 30 11.04 -0.61 -5.46
N ILE A 31 10.48 0.51 -5.92
CA ILE A 31 9.14 0.57 -6.50
C ILE A 31 9.24 0.38 -8.01
N LEU A 32 8.70 -0.74 -8.48
CA LEU A 32 8.55 -1.02 -9.93
C LEU A 32 7.38 -0.26 -10.52
N THR A 33 6.30 -0.10 -9.74
CA THR A 33 5.08 0.60 -10.19
C THR A 33 4.24 1.04 -8.99
N GLU A 34 3.58 2.20 -9.11
CA GLU A 34 2.56 2.67 -8.15
C GLU A 34 1.13 2.31 -8.57
N LYS A 35 0.96 1.51 -9.65
CA LYS A 35 -0.35 1.19 -10.25
C LYS A 35 -0.56 -0.32 -10.48
N ALA A 36 0.07 -1.16 -9.66
CA ALA A 36 -0.15 -2.61 -9.71
C ALA A 36 -1.63 -2.93 -9.46
N LYS A 37 -2.19 -3.81 -10.30
CA LYS A 37 -3.57 -4.29 -10.13
C LYS A 37 -3.58 -5.41 -9.09
N LYS A 38 -4.18 -5.16 -7.92
CA LYS A 38 -4.24 -6.13 -6.83
C LYS A 38 -5.61 -6.73 -6.54
N LEU A 39 -6.63 -6.25 -7.24
CA LEU A 39 -8.02 -6.73 -7.13
C LEU A 39 -8.54 -7.15 -8.49
N PHE A 40 -9.14 -8.33 -8.56
CA PHE A 40 -9.61 -8.98 -9.78
C PHE A 40 -11.07 -9.38 -9.63
N LYS A 41 -11.81 -9.28 -10.73
CA LYS A 41 -13.15 -9.82 -10.84
C LYS A 41 -13.07 -11.29 -11.25
N ILE A 42 -13.74 -12.18 -10.52
CA ILE A 42 -13.97 -13.57 -10.93
C ILE A 42 -15.39 -13.71 -11.50
N GLN A 43 -16.40 -13.19 -10.80
CA GLN A 43 -17.81 -13.19 -11.25
C GLN A 43 -18.50 -11.87 -10.85
N TYR A 44 -19.82 -11.76 -11.08
CA TYR A 44 -20.60 -10.54 -10.80
C TYR A 44 -20.52 -10.08 -9.33
N ASN A 45 -20.45 -11.01 -8.37
CA ASN A 45 -20.38 -10.72 -6.93
C ASN A 45 -19.18 -11.42 -6.23
N ILE A 46 -18.21 -11.91 -7.02
CA ILE A 46 -16.98 -12.56 -6.52
C ILE A 46 -15.77 -11.80 -7.05
N VAL A 47 -14.93 -11.36 -6.11
CA VAL A 47 -13.65 -10.71 -6.38
C VAL A 47 -12.51 -11.51 -5.75
N ALA A 48 -11.29 -11.25 -6.20
CA ALA A 48 -10.09 -11.81 -5.61
C ALA A 48 -9.00 -10.76 -5.41
N THR A 49 -8.33 -10.80 -4.26
CA THR A 49 -7.12 -10.01 -4.00
C THR A 49 -5.88 -10.87 -4.14
N ILE A 50 -4.78 -10.31 -4.66
CA ILE A 50 -3.49 -11.01 -4.76
C ILE A 50 -2.47 -10.45 -3.78
N ALA A 51 -1.54 -11.31 -3.35
CA ALA A 51 -0.29 -10.95 -2.69
C ALA A 51 0.81 -11.94 -3.10
N GLU A 52 2.06 -11.58 -2.85
CA GLU A 52 3.26 -12.36 -3.20
C GLU A 52 3.54 -12.38 -4.72
N ASP A 53 3.73 -13.54 -5.35
CA ASP A 53 4.01 -13.64 -6.78
C ASP A 53 2.77 -13.28 -7.60
N SER A 54 2.78 -12.10 -8.23
CA SER A 54 1.65 -11.60 -9.01
C SER A 54 1.37 -12.44 -10.25
N GLY A 55 2.42 -12.95 -10.93
CA GLY A 55 2.24 -13.76 -12.13
C GLY A 55 1.54 -15.08 -11.83
N GLN A 56 1.95 -15.76 -10.76
CA GLN A 56 1.31 -16.99 -10.30
C GLN A 56 -0.12 -16.75 -9.82
N CYS A 57 -0.38 -15.66 -9.09
CA CYS A 57 -1.73 -15.32 -8.64
C CYS A 57 -2.67 -14.98 -9.80
N GLU A 58 -2.21 -14.19 -10.77
CA GLU A 58 -3.00 -13.82 -11.96
C GLU A 58 -3.34 -15.03 -12.82
N ALA A 59 -2.38 -15.95 -13.00
CA ALA A 59 -2.61 -17.20 -13.73
C ALA A 59 -3.67 -18.09 -13.03
N LEU A 60 -3.58 -18.22 -11.70
CA LEU A 60 -4.58 -18.92 -10.90
C LEU A 60 -5.96 -18.28 -11.03
N ILE A 61 -6.07 -16.95 -10.87
CA ILE A 61 -7.35 -16.24 -10.93
C ILE A 61 -7.96 -16.37 -12.32
N THR A 62 -7.15 -16.26 -13.38
CA THR A 62 -7.60 -16.42 -14.77
C THR A 62 -8.15 -17.83 -15.00
N TYR A 63 -7.44 -18.87 -14.55
CA TYR A 63 -7.91 -20.25 -14.62
C TYR A 63 -9.27 -20.45 -13.93
N VAL A 64 -9.42 -19.95 -12.70
CA VAL A 64 -10.68 -20.05 -11.95
C VAL A 64 -11.80 -19.31 -12.68
N LYS A 65 -11.53 -18.08 -13.13
CA LYS A 65 -12.49 -17.25 -13.86
C LYS A 65 -12.98 -17.94 -15.13
N ASP A 66 -12.07 -18.45 -15.96
CA ASP A 66 -12.42 -19.07 -17.24
C ASP A 66 -13.32 -20.31 -17.04
N ILE A 67 -13.02 -21.16 -16.05
CA ILE A 67 -13.85 -22.33 -15.75
C ILE A 67 -15.23 -21.92 -15.21
N MET A 68 -15.27 -20.91 -14.34
CA MET A 68 -16.51 -20.43 -13.76
C MET A 68 -17.42 -19.74 -14.79
N GLU A 69 -16.86 -18.96 -15.72
CA GLU A 69 -17.60 -18.34 -16.83
C GLU A 69 -18.13 -19.39 -17.81
N ASN A 70 -17.29 -20.32 -18.25
CA ASN A 70 -17.72 -21.43 -19.12
C ASN A 70 -18.85 -22.28 -18.49
N ALA A 71 -18.81 -22.50 -17.18
CA ALA A 71 -19.86 -23.25 -16.49
C ALA A 71 -21.21 -22.51 -16.45
N MET A 72 -21.20 -21.17 -16.40
CA MET A 72 -22.41 -20.35 -16.51
C MET A 72 -22.99 -20.44 -17.92
N ASP A 73 -22.15 -20.33 -18.94
CA ASP A 73 -22.56 -20.32 -20.34
C ASP A 73 -23.10 -21.68 -20.82
N ILE A 74 -22.49 -22.79 -20.39
CA ILE A 74 -22.80 -24.13 -20.90
C ILE A 74 -23.98 -24.79 -20.17
N ASN A 75 -24.05 -24.64 -18.84
CA ASN A 75 -24.98 -25.41 -18.01
C ASN A 75 -25.89 -24.57 -17.12
N GLY A 76 -25.95 -23.24 -17.32
CA GLY A 76 -26.71 -22.33 -16.45
C GLY A 76 -26.22 -22.37 -15.00
N GLY A 77 -24.91 -22.57 -14.80
CA GLY A 77 -24.30 -22.70 -13.49
C GLY A 77 -24.71 -21.60 -12.51
N VAL A 78 -24.81 -21.95 -11.22
CA VAL A 78 -25.27 -21.02 -10.18
C VAL A 78 -24.26 -19.90 -10.00
N ALA A 79 -24.70 -18.68 -10.27
CA ALA A 79 -23.89 -17.48 -10.06
C ALA A 79 -23.63 -17.30 -8.55
N GLY A 80 -22.38 -17.03 -8.15
CA GLY A 80 -22.02 -16.77 -6.74
C GLY A 80 -21.53 -17.99 -5.94
N ASP A 81 -21.02 -19.04 -6.59
CA ASP A 81 -20.46 -20.22 -5.90
C ASP A 81 -18.98 -20.00 -5.53
N ILE A 82 -18.75 -19.41 -4.35
CA ILE A 82 -17.41 -19.11 -3.85
C ILE A 82 -16.66 -20.36 -3.43
N HIS A 83 -17.35 -21.37 -2.90
CA HIS A 83 -16.71 -22.63 -2.54
C HIS A 83 -16.17 -23.34 -3.77
N ARG A 84 -16.89 -23.32 -4.89
CA ARG A 84 -16.38 -23.83 -6.17
C ARG A 84 -15.18 -23.02 -6.66
N ALA A 85 -15.21 -21.70 -6.58
CA ALA A 85 -14.07 -20.86 -6.93
C ALA A 85 -12.82 -21.24 -6.11
N ALA A 86 -12.99 -21.46 -4.80
CA ALA A 86 -11.94 -21.89 -3.90
C ALA A 86 -11.42 -23.30 -4.22
N THR A 87 -12.30 -24.26 -4.52
CA THR A 87 -11.91 -25.61 -4.93
C THR A 87 -11.09 -25.61 -6.21
N LEU A 88 -11.53 -24.88 -7.23
CA LEU A 88 -10.80 -24.74 -8.50
C LEU A 88 -9.41 -24.12 -8.29
N ALA A 89 -9.33 -23.10 -7.42
CA ALA A 89 -8.06 -22.49 -7.07
C ALA A 89 -7.10 -23.49 -6.40
N GLN A 90 -7.60 -24.35 -5.53
CA GLN A 90 -6.79 -25.41 -4.90
C GLN A 90 -6.35 -26.48 -5.90
N GLU A 91 -7.22 -26.88 -6.83
CA GLU A 91 -6.89 -27.81 -7.91
C GLU A 91 -5.77 -27.26 -8.81
N TYR A 92 -5.82 -25.97 -9.13
CA TYR A 92 -4.74 -25.28 -9.84
C TYR A 92 -3.41 -25.38 -9.08
N ILE A 93 -3.40 -25.06 -7.78
CA ILE A 93 -2.18 -25.13 -6.96
C ILE A 93 -1.63 -26.57 -6.88
N ARG A 94 -2.49 -27.57 -6.75
CA ARG A 94 -2.08 -28.99 -6.77
C ARG A 94 -1.42 -29.35 -8.10
N THR A 95 -2.05 -28.95 -9.21
CA THR A 95 -1.54 -29.15 -10.56
C THR A 95 -0.19 -28.45 -10.77
N TRP A 96 -0.06 -27.20 -10.31
CA TRP A 96 1.20 -26.45 -10.36
C TRP A 96 2.35 -27.20 -9.69
N LYS A 97 2.11 -27.66 -8.45
CA LYS A 97 3.10 -28.41 -7.67
C LYS A 97 3.51 -29.71 -8.39
N SER A 98 2.56 -30.44 -8.98
CA SER A 98 2.85 -31.69 -9.69
C SER A 98 3.57 -31.49 -11.02
N VAL A 99 3.19 -30.46 -11.80
CA VAL A 99 3.72 -30.22 -13.15
C VAL A 99 5.09 -29.54 -13.10
N PHE A 100 5.22 -28.45 -12.35
CA PHE A 100 6.44 -27.64 -12.34
C PHE A 100 7.45 -28.11 -11.29
N ARG A 101 7.05 -29.02 -10.38
CA ARG A 101 7.87 -29.48 -9.24
C ARG A 101 8.46 -28.34 -8.41
N LYS A 102 7.73 -27.23 -8.32
CA LYS A 102 8.09 -26.01 -7.58
C LYS A 102 6.95 -25.62 -6.63
N PRO A 103 7.26 -24.97 -5.49
CA PRO A 103 6.22 -24.42 -4.64
C PRO A 103 5.45 -23.31 -5.37
N PHE A 104 4.17 -23.17 -5.04
CA PHE A 104 3.37 -22.02 -5.43
C PHE A 104 3.64 -20.88 -4.43
N ILE A 105 4.03 -19.70 -4.92
CA ILE A 105 4.47 -18.56 -4.08
C ILE A 105 3.44 -17.42 -4.18
N GLY A 106 2.17 -17.77 -4.39
CA GLY A 106 1.07 -16.82 -4.44
C GLY A 106 0.17 -16.94 -3.21
N SER A 107 -0.46 -15.82 -2.84
CA SER A 107 -1.51 -15.78 -1.83
C SER A 107 -2.72 -15.00 -2.36
N VAL A 108 -3.86 -15.69 -2.47
CA VAL A 108 -5.10 -15.15 -3.02
C VAL A 108 -6.20 -15.21 -1.98
N LEU A 109 -6.95 -14.11 -1.79
CA LEU A 109 -8.22 -14.16 -1.08
C LEU A 109 -9.35 -14.10 -2.11
N ILE A 110 -10.26 -15.08 -2.09
CA ILE A 110 -11.49 -15.07 -2.88
C ILE A 110 -12.62 -14.59 -1.96
N ILE A 111 -13.33 -13.56 -2.38
CA ILE A 111 -14.27 -12.80 -1.54
C ILE A 111 -15.56 -12.59 -2.31
N GLY A 112 -16.70 -12.81 -1.65
CA GLY A 112 -17.98 -12.46 -2.23
C GLY A 112 -19.18 -12.95 -1.42
N TRP A 113 -20.28 -13.12 -2.13
CA TRP A 113 -21.53 -13.62 -1.59
C TRP A 113 -21.94 -14.95 -2.21
N GLU A 114 -22.28 -15.90 -1.35
CA GLU A 114 -22.82 -17.20 -1.76
C GLU A 114 -24.33 -17.27 -1.54
N ASN A 115 -25.04 -17.83 -2.52
CA ASN A 115 -26.47 -18.06 -2.39
C ASN A 115 -26.69 -19.27 -1.48
N GLY A 116 -27.28 -19.05 -0.29
CA GLY A 116 -27.57 -20.13 0.64
C GLY A 116 -28.59 -21.14 0.08
N ASN A 117 -28.42 -22.42 0.42
CA ASN A 117 -29.29 -23.54 0.00
C ASN A 117 -30.77 -23.45 0.47
N LYS A 118 -31.19 -22.40 1.16
CA LYS A 118 -32.55 -22.26 1.71
C LYS A 118 -33.16 -20.92 1.33
N SER A 119 -33.89 -20.91 0.22
CA SER A 119 -34.59 -19.74 -0.36
C SER A 119 -33.63 -18.60 -0.75
N PHE A 120 -33.90 -17.93 -1.86
CA PHE A 120 -33.17 -16.76 -2.36
C PHE A 120 -33.06 -15.56 -1.36
N ARG A 121 -33.49 -15.72 -0.10
CA ARG A 121 -33.51 -14.68 0.93
C ARG A 121 -32.30 -14.67 1.87
N ARG A 122 -31.43 -15.70 1.86
CA ARG A 122 -30.24 -15.73 2.74
C ARG A 122 -28.98 -15.89 1.89
N GLN A 123 -28.26 -14.79 1.69
CA GLN A 123 -26.95 -14.78 1.05
C GLN A 123 -25.88 -14.68 2.14
N ASP A 124 -24.96 -15.63 2.14
CA ASP A 124 -23.90 -15.73 3.16
C ASP A 124 -22.62 -15.09 2.62
N LYS A 125 -21.94 -14.30 3.47
CA LYS A 125 -20.62 -13.75 3.14
C LYS A 125 -19.60 -14.87 3.20
N CYS A 126 -18.79 -15.01 2.17
CA CYS A 126 -17.76 -16.04 2.10
C CYS A 126 -16.40 -15.42 1.76
N ILE A 127 -15.40 -15.81 2.54
CA ILE A 127 -14.00 -15.39 2.37
C ILE A 127 -13.16 -16.66 2.38
N SER A 128 -12.51 -16.98 1.26
CA SER A 128 -11.63 -18.13 1.14
C SER A 128 -10.19 -17.67 0.98
N ALA A 129 -9.34 -17.99 1.96
CA ALA A 129 -7.90 -17.76 1.86
C ALA A 129 -7.24 -18.95 1.13
N ILE A 130 -6.65 -18.65 -0.01
CA ILE A 130 -6.00 -19.62 -0.88
C ILE A 130 -4.49 -19.38 -0.88
N SER A 131 -3.76 -20.30 -0.27
CA SER A 131 -2.29 -20.31 -0.26
C SER A 131 -1.77 -21.76 -0.36
N CYS A 132 -0.45 -21.95 -0.26
CA CYS A 132 0.17 -23.27 -0.24
C CYS A 132 -0.39 -24.22 0.84
N THR A 133 -0.98 -23.68 1.91
CA THR A 133 -1.72 -24.40 2.95
C THR A 133 -3.18 -23.92 2.96
N PRO A 134 -4.15 -24.76 2.56
CA PRO A 134 -5.52 -24.31 2.44
C PRO A 134 -6.12 -24.01 3.83
N ARG A 135 -6.66 -22.81 3.99
CA ARG A 135 -7.58 -22.47 5.08
C ARG A 135 -8.83 -21.84 4.49
N ILE A 136 -9.88 -22.64 4.34
CA ILE A 136 -11.20 -22.13 3.99
C ILE A 136 -11.83 -21.61 5.29
N HIS A 137 -12.09 -20.32 5.36
CA HIS A 137 -12.78 -19.70 6.49
C HIS A 137 -14.23 -19.40 6.08
N THR A 138 -15.11 -20.39 6.22
CA THR A 138 -16.55 -20.17 6.04
C THR A 138 -17.10 -19.51 7.30
N ASN A 139 -17.17 -18.19 7.32
CA ASN A 139 -17.60 -17.48 8.53
C ASN A 139 -19.04 -16.97 8.37
N LYS A 140 -19.99 -17.75 8.89
CA LYS A 140 -21.43 -17.43 8.87
C LYS A 140 -21.79 -16.22 9.74
N ASP A 141 -20.94 -15.88 10.72
CA ASP A 141 -21.20 -14.85 11.74
C ASP A 141 -20.25 -13.65 11.63
N CYS A 142 -19.76 -13.35 10.42
CA CYS A 142 -18.82 -12.26 10.12
C CYS A 142 -19.47 -10.86 10.17
N VAL A 143 -20.14 -10.53 11.27
CA VAL A 143 -20.49 -9.15 11.61
C VAL A 143 -19.22 -8.55 12.26
N PHE A 144 -18.49 -7.73 11.49
CA PHE A 144 -17.22 -7.10 11.87
C PHE A 144 -16.02 -8.05 12.07
N ALA A 145 -15.56 -8.72 11.00
CA ALA A 145 -14.26 -9.40 10.98
C ALA A 145 -13.33 -8.73 9.97
N ALA A 146 -12.03 -8.71 10.29
CA ALA A 146 -11.00 -8.29 9.36
C ALA A 146 -10.08 -9.48 9.00
N HIS A 147 -9.74 -9.59 7.72
CA HIS A 147 -8.75 -10.54 7.23
C HIS A 147 -7.67 -9.78 6.47
N GLN A 148 -6.43 -10.22 6.63
CA GLN A 148 -5.28 -9.59 6.02
C GLN A 148 -4.64 -10.51 4.97
N ASN A 149 -4.04 -9.93 3.94
CA ASN A 149 -3.15 -10.66 3.04
C ASN A 149 -1.98 -9.77 2.59
N GLY A 150 -0.79 -10.38 2.54
CA GLY A 150 0.51 -9.73 2.34
C GLY A 150 1.11 -9.07 3.59
N ILE A 151 2.37 -8.64 3.50
CA ILE A 151 3.15 -8.08 4.63
C ILE A 151 2.49 -6.82 5.19
N GLY A 152 2.05 -5.90 4.31
CA GLY A 152 1.35 -4.67 4.70
C GLY A 152 0.02 -4.93 5.40
N GLY A 153 -0.58 -6.10 5.17
CA GLY A 153 -1.80 -6.53 5.85
C GLY A 153 -1.62 -6.67 7.37
N HIS A 154 -0.41 -7.05 7.83
CA HIS A 154 -0.11 -7.16 9.26
C HIS A 154 -0.25 -5.83 10.00
N PHE A 155 0.38 -4.78 9.49
CA PHE A 155 0.29 -3.43 10.06
C PHE A 155 -1.14 -2.88 10.01
N ALA A 156 -1.86 -3.18 8.93
CA ALA A 156 -3.26 -2.81 8.79
C ALA A 156 -4.11 -3.45 9.91
N PHE A 157 -3.91 -4.74 10.18
CA PHE A 157 -4.65 -5.45 11.22
C PHE A 157 -4.31 -4.98 12.63
N GLU A 158 -3.04 -4.65 12.91
CA GLU A 158 -2.64 -4.04 14.19
C GLU A 158 -3.34 -2.70 14.46
N TYR A 159 -3.43 -1.85 13.44
CA TYR A 159 -4.19 -0.60 13.56
C TYR A 159 -5.66 -0.87 13.84
N TYR A 160 -6.27 -1.80 13.10
CA TYR A 160 -7.67 -2.17 13.29
C TYR A 160 -7.95 -2.65 14.72
N LEU A 161 -7.10 -3.52 15.28
CA LEU A 161 -7.26 -4.04 16.64
C LEU A 161 -7.19 -2.94 17.72
N SER A 162 -6.40 -1.89 17.49
CA SER A 162 -6.21 -0.80 18.46
C SER A 162 -7.30 0.28 18.43
N HIS A 163 -8.19 0.29 17.42
CA HIS A 163 -9.19 1.36 17.22
C HIS A 163 -10.64 0.89 17.36
N GLY A 164 -10.86 -0.39 17.68
CA GLY A 164 -12.20 -0.96 17.83
C GLY A 164 -12.92 -1.13 16.49
N LYS A 165 -14.10 -1.76 16.55
CA LYS A 165 -14.95 -2.01 15.38
C LYS A 165 -15.84 -0.79 15.17
N GLY A 166 -15.89 -0.25 13.95
CA GLY A 166 -16.88 0.76 13.58
C GLY A 166 -18.30 0.18 13.72
N ASN A 167 -19.26 0.99 14.14
CA ASN A 167 -20.64 0.58 14.41
C ASN A 167 -21.60 0.86 13.25
N SER A 168 -21.16 1.65 12.28
CA SER A 168 -21.90 1.96 11.04
C SER A 168 -21.10 1.63 9.79
N ARG A 169 -21.78 1.57 8.64
CA ARG A 169 -21.14 1.37 7.33
C ARG A 169 -20.11 2.47 7.04
N GLU A 170 -20.46 3.71 7.36
CA GLU A 170 -19.62 4.89 7.17
C GLU A 170 -18.40 4.88 8.09
N GLU A 171 -18.60 4.57 9.38
CA GLU A 171 -17.50 4.41 10.34
C GLU A 171 -16.55 3.28 9.93
N LEU A 172 -17.08 2.17 9.42
CA LEU A 172 -16.27 1.03 8.98
C LEU A 172 -15.46 1.39 7.73
N LEU A 173 -16.05 2.10 6.77
CA LEU A 173 -15.35 2.58 5.58
C LEU A 173 -14.23 3.56 5.96
N GLU A 174 -14.49 4.45 6.92
CA GLU A 174 -13.52 5.41 7.39
C GLU A 174 -12.38 4.74 8.17
N LEU A 175 -12.70 3.78 9.03
CA LEU A 175 -11.71 2.94 9.70
C LEU A 175 -10.86 2.15 8.69
N LEU A 176 -11.47 1.56 7.66
CA LEU A 176 -10.76 0.84 6.61
C LEU A 176 -9.76 1.75 5.89
N LYS A 177 -10.17 2.98 5.57
CA LYS A 177 -9.30 3.99 4.99
C LYS A 177 -8.09 4.28 5.89
N HIS A 178 -8.32 4.57 7.17
CA HIS A 178 -7.23 4.86 8.12
C HIS A 178 -6.28 3.68 8.29
N VAL A 179 -6.82 2.47 8.34
CA VAL A 179 -6.06 1.23 8.43
C VAL A 179 -5.13 1.04 7.22
N LEU A 180 -5.65 1.21 6.01
CA LEU A 180 -4.85 1.12 4.79
C LEU A 180 -3.80 2.23 4.74
N LEU A 181 -4.19 3.47 5.08
CA LEU A 181 -3.25 4.60 5.13
C LEU A 181 -2.11 4.32 6.11
N TYR A 182 -2.43 3.91 7.33
CA TYR A 182 -1.44 3.55 8.34
C TYR A 182 -0.45 2.52 7.80
N ALA A 183 -0.94 1.42 7.22
CA ALA A 183 -0.08 0.41 6.62
C ALA A 183 0.84 0.99 5.53
N THR A 184 0.32 1.85 4.65
CA THR A 184 1.12 2.49 3.59
C THR A 184 2.14 3.51 4.07
N ILE A 185 1.99 4.07 5.28
CA ILE A 185 2.97 5.01 5.86
C ILE A 185 3.99 4.31 6.75
N VAL A 186 3.82 3.01 7.10
CA VAL A 186 4.77 2.27 7.95
C VAL A 186 5.44 1.07 7.26
N ASP A 187 4.81 0.50 6.22
CA ASP A 187 5.36 -0.59 5.42
C ASP A 187 6.07 -0.05 4.17
N PRO A 188 7.40 -0.20 4.04
CA PRO A 188 8.14 0.23 2.85
C PRO A 188 7.60 -0.36 1.54
N MET A 189 6.98 -1.53 1.61
CA MET A 189 6.54 -2.27 0.43
C MET A 189 5.11 -1.96 -0.02
N SER A 190 4.35 -1.18 0.77
CA SER A 190 2.96 -0.81 0.48
C SER A 190 2.85 0.66 0.05
N GLY A 191 1.95 0.98 -0.87
CA GLY A 191 1.67 2.37 -1.23
C GLY A 191 1.02 2.59 -2.60
N GLY A 192 1.35 3.69 -3.27
CA GLY A 192 0.77 4.07 -4.56
C GLY A 192 -0.64 4.65 -4.39
N LEU A 193 -1.66 3.90 -4.82
CA LEU A 193 -3.07 4.23 -4.63
C LEU A 193 -3.66 3.34 -3.56
N ILE A 194 -4.50 3.91 -2.70
CA ILE A 194 -5.39 3.17 -1.82
C ILE A 194 -6.74 3.05 -2.51
N CYS A 195 -7.17 1.82 -2.74
CA CYS A 195 -8.42 1.49 -3.40
C CYS A 195 -9.35 0.74 -2.45
N VAL A 196 -10.62 1.17 -2.39
CA VAL A 196 -11.67 0.42 -1.69
C VAL A 196 -12.75 0.02 -2.69
N THR A 197 -13.07 -1.26 -2.69
CA THR A 197 -14.18 -1.84 -3.45
C THR A 197 -15.24 -2.34 -2.49
N GLU A 198 -16.47 -1.93 -2.75
CA GLU A 198 -17.65 -2.41 -2.08
C GLU A 198 -18.16 -3.65 -2.82
N VAL A 199 -18.28 -4.79 -2.13
CA VAL A 199 -18.83 -6.03 -2.67
C VAL A 199 -20.16 -6.32 -1.99
N ARG A 200 -21.22 -6.32 -2.78
CA ARG A 200 -22.60 -6.59 -2.40
C ARG A 200 -23.07 -7.88 -3.07
N PRO A 201 -24.21 -8.45 -2.64
CA PRO A 201 -24.64 -9.72 -3.20
C PRO A 201 -24.94 -9.71 -4.70
N PHE A 202 -25.33 -8.55 -5.24
CA PHE A 202 -25.72 -8.38 -6.64
C PHE A 202 -24.68 -7.62 -7.48
N GLY A 203 -23.48 -7.38 -6.95
CA GLY A 203 -22.47 -6.62 -7.67
C GLY A 203 -21.35 -6.12 -6.78
N PHE A 204 -20.34 -5.52 -7.41
CA PHE A 204 -19.31 -4.77 -6.70
C PHE A 204 -19.09 -3.42 -7.39
N SER A 205 -18.62 -2.44 -6.61
CA SER A 205 -18.30 -1.11 -7.13
C SER A 205 -17.05 -0.56 -6.46
N LYS A 206 -16.19 0.10 -7.24
CA LYS A 206 -15.05 0.82 -6.68
C LYS A 206 -15.55 2.15 -6.10
N ILE A 207 -15.45 2.30 -4.79
CA ILE A 207 -16.01 3.46 -4.06
C ILE A 207 -14.94 4.44 -3.59
N TYR A 208 -13.66 4.05 -3.63
CA TYR A 208 -12.55 4.91 -3.23
C TYR A 208 -11.29 4.58 -4.03
N SER A 209 -10.53 5.62 -4.42
CA SER A 209 -9.30 5.50 -5.20
C SER A 209 -8.46 6.77 -5.12
N HIS A 210 -7.58 6.90 -4.13
CA HIS A 210 -6.75 8.09 -3.96
C HIS A 210 -5.28 7.73 -3.83
N ARG A 211 -4.40 8.66 -4.21
CA ARG A 211 -2.96 8.48 -3.96
C ARG A 211 -2.72 8.51 -2.45
N VAL A 212 -1.73 7.75 -1.98
CA VAL A 212 -1.35 7.74 -0.56
C VAL A 212 -1.08 9.15 -0.05
N LEU A 213 -0.37 9.99 -0.82
CA LEU A 213 -0.07 11.36 -0.42
C LEU A 213 -1.31 12.27 -0.30
N GLU A 214 -2.29 12.12 -1.19
CA GLU A 214 -3.57 12.84 -1.11
C GLU A 214 -4.34 12.41 0.14
N MET A 215 -4.44 11.10 0.34
CA MET A 215 -5.11 10.50 1.48
C MET A 215 -4.43 10.84 2.80
N PHE A 216 -3.11 10.95 2.81
CA PHE A 216 -2.33 11.36 3.99
C PHE A 216 -2.63 12.80 4.40
N PHE A 217 -2.87 13.69 3.44
CA PHE A 217 -3.35 15.04 3.74
C PHE A 217 -4.76 15.03 4.33
N ASP A 218 -5.68 14.30 3.70
CA ASP A 218 -7.10 14.27 4.10
C ASP A 218 -7.30 13.69 5.51
N HIS A 219 -6.50 12.69 5.89
CA HIS A 219 -6.57 12.01 7.19
C HIS A 219 -5.36 12.29 8.09
N TYR A 220 -4.68 13.43 7.87
CA TYR A 220 -3.47 13.78 8.61
C TYR A 220 -3.66 13.73 10.14
N ASP A 221 -4.77 14.27 10.63
CA ASP A 221 -5.04 14.37 12.06
C ASP A 221 -5.15 12.97 12.71
N ALA A 222 -5.71 11.99 11.99
CA ALA A 222 -5.80 10.59 12.44
C ALA A 222 -4.42 9.92 12.50
N MET A 223 -3.49 10.33 11.62
CA MET A 223 -2.15 9.74 11.54
C MET A 223 -1.12 10.42 12.44
N THR A 224 -1.41 11.63 12.95
CA THR A 224 -0.43 12.49 13.66
C THR A 224 0.27 11.77 14.82
N LYS A 225 -0.46 10.94 15.57
CA LYS A 225 0.11 10.19 16.71
C LYS A 225 1.17 9.15 16.33
N TYR A 226 1.26 8.77 15.06
CA TYR A 226 2.25 7.81 14.54
C TYR A 226 3.47 8.48 13.91
N LEU A 227 3.47 9.81 13.82
CA LEU A 227 4.54 10.62 13.24
C LEU A 227 5.61 11.18 14.20
N PRO A 228 5.58 11.06 15.55
CA PRO A 228 6.60 11.65 16.43
C PRO A 228 8.05 11.23 16.15
N HIS A 229 8.23 10.09 15.49
CA HIS A 229 9.51 9.49 15.15
C HIS A 229 9.81 9.55 13.64
N THR A 230 9.21 10.51 12.93
CA THR A 230 9.22 10.52 11.47
C THR A 230 9.62 11.88 10.92
N LEU A 231 10.53 11.89 9.93
CA LEU A 231 10.76 13.05 9.05
C LEU A 231 10.27 12.76 7.65
N VAL A 232 9.83 13.79 6.96
CA VAL A 232 9.74 13.78 5.50
C VAL A 232 11.14 14.00 4.93
N SER A 233 11.51 13.22 3.91
CA SER A 233 12.60 13.59 3.02
C SER A 233 12.14 13.68 1.56
N LEU A 234 12.72 14.62 0.84
CA LEU A 234 12.43 14.89 -0.57
C LEU A 234 13.75 14.89 -1.33
N TRP A 235 13.78 14.19 -2.46
CA TRP A 235 14.85 14.35 -3.44
C TRP A 235 14.26 14.63 -4.80
N CYS A 236 14.98 15.43 -5.58
CA CYS A 236 14.49 15.86 -6.87
C CYS A 236 14.73 14.81 -7.96
N ASN A 237 13.65 14.41 -8.62
CA ASN A 237 13.69 13.51 -9.77
C ASN A 237 14.35 14.14 -11.00
N CYS A 238 14.47 15.47 -11.06
CA CYS A 238 15.21 16.15 -12.14
C CYS A 238 16.73 16.15 -11.93
N ASP A 239 17.19 15.98 -10.68
CA ASP A 239 18.62 15.87 -10.38
C ASP A 239 19.08 14.42 -10.56
N HIS A 240 18.28 13.47 -10.06
CA HIS A 240 18.52 12.04 -10.24
C HIS A 240 17.20 11.30 -10.42
N GLU A 241 17.08 10.53 -11.50
CA GLU A 241 15.91 9.68 -11.72
C GLU A 241 15.78 8.62 -10.62
N TYR A 242 14.54 8.25 -10.30
CA TYR A 242 14.26 7.17 -9.36
C TYR A 242 14.61 5.80 -9.99
N THR A 243 15.87 5.39 -9.84
CA THR A 243 16.35 4.05 -10.23
C THR A 243 16.62 3.15 -9.02
N TYR A 244 16.82 1.86 -9.28
CA TYR A 244 17.15 0.89 -8.23
C TYR A 244 18.48 1.27 -7.54
N GLU A 245 19.53 1.54 -8.31
CA GLU A 245 20.85 1.91 -7.80
C GLU A 245 20.78 3.19 -6.98
N HIS A 246 19.97 4.16 -7.41
CA HIS A 246 19.76 5.38 -6.66
C HIS A 246 19.01 5.12 -5.34
N ASN A 247 17.97 4.28 -5.34
CA ASN A 247 17.26 3.89 -4.13
C ASN A 247 18.16 3.18 -3.11
N GLU A 248 19.00 2.25 -3.57
CA GLU A 248 20.01 1.57 -2.76
C GLU A 248 20.99 2.57 -2.13
N LYS A 249 21.53 3.49 -2.96
CA LYS A 249 22.45 4.53 -2.51
C LYS A 249 21.81 5.42 -1.44
N VAL A 250 20.54 5.83 -1.63
CA VAL A 250 19.79 6.65 -0.66
C VAL A 250 19.64 5.92 0.65
N ASN A 251 19.20 4.67 0.63
CA ASN A 251 19.07 3.89 1.85
C ASN A 251 20.42 3.71 2.58
N GLY A 252 21.50 3.42 1.87
CA GLY A 252 22.83 3.23 2.45
C GLY A 252 23.38 4.50 3.09
N VAL A 253 23.26 5.65 2.41
CA VAL A 253 23.72 6.93 2.95
C VAL A 253 22.86 7.40 4.11
N LEU A 254 21.53 7.26 4.04
CA LEU A 254 20.65 7.59 5.17
C LEU A 254 21.02 6.77 6.40
N PHE A 255 21.29 5.47 6.23
CA PHE A 255 21.74 4.59 7.32
C PHE A 255 23.08 5.04 7.92
N GLY A 256 24.06 5.42 7.08
CA GLY A 256 25.37 5.89 7.55
C GLY A 256 25.37 7.28 8.18
N PHE A 257 24.49 8.17 7.72
CA PHE A 257 24.46 9.58 8.14
C PHE A 257 23.49 9.83 9.31
N LEU A 258 22.33 9.17 9.30
CA LEU A 258 21.27 9.37 10.28
C LEU A 258 21.28 8.23 11.30
N GLY A 259 22.04 8.42 12.39
CA GLY A 259 21.97 7.52 13.55
C GLY A 259 20.53 7.34 14.04
N ASP A 260 20.17 6.10 14.38
CA ASP A 260 18.82 5.63 14.76
C ASP A 260 17.77 5.60 13.65
N TYR A 261 18.17 5.79 12.39
CA TYR A 261 17.31 5.52 11.23
C TYR A 261 16.91 4.04 11.19
N HIS A 262 15.60 3.79 11.13
CA HIS A 262 15.05 2.45 11.13
C HIS A 262 14.61 2.01 9.74
N LYS A 263 13.85 2.85 9.03
CA LYS A 263 13.31 2.52 7.70
C LYS A 263 12.83 3.76 6.94
N SER A 264 12.74 3.61 5.62
CA SER A 264 12.20 4.59 4.69
C SER A 264 10.93 4.04 4.05
N VAL A 265 9.89 4.85 3.98
CA VAL A 265 8.64 4.55 3.28
C VAL A 265 8.41 5.63 2.22
N VAL A 266 8.33 5.26 0.95
CA VAL A 266 7.99 6.23 -0.11
C VAL A 266 6.49 6.48 -0.07
N LEU A 267 6.05 7.74 0.02
CA LEU A 267 4.62 8.10 -0.04
C LEU A 267 4.13 8.33 -1.47
N GLY A 268 5.02 8.75 -2.35
CA GLY A 268 4.68 8.96 -3.76
C GLY A 268 5.89 9.36 -4.59
N ILE A 269 5.86 8.96 -5.85
CA ILE A 269 6.82 9.36 -6.88
C ILE A 269 6.08 10.30 -7.84
N ASN A 270 6.39 11.60 -7.80
CA ASN A 270 5.86 12.56 -8.76
C ASN A 270 6.94 13.01 -9.74
N ARG A 271 6.61 13.92 -10.66
CA ARG A 271 7.55 14.37 -11.69
C ARG A 271 8.75 15.12 -11.11
N LYS A 272 8.58 15.84 -10.00
CA LYS A 272 9.61 16.73 -9.45
C LYS A 272 10.38 16.10 -8.31
N PHE A 273 9.68 15.38 -7.44
CA PHE A 273 10.21 14.80 -6.22
C PHE A 273 9.73 13.37 -6.05
N VAL A 274 10.52 12.64 -5.30
CA VAL A 274 9.98 11.51 -4.56
C VAL A 274 9.89 11.91 -3.10
N VAL A 275 8.75 11.61 -2.50
CA VAL A 275 8.44 11.92 -1.11
C VAL A 275 8.63 10.67 -0.28
N ARG A 276 9.50 10.71 0.72
CA ARG A 276 9.70 9.64 1.72
C ARG A 276 9.27 10.10 3.10
N LEU A 277 8.80 9.15 3.90
CA LEU A 277 8.87 9.20 5.35
C LEU A 277 10.09 8.40 5.79
N LEU A 278 10.90 9.00 6.64
CA LEU A 278 12.04 8.40 7.33
C LEU A 278 11.65 8.18 8.77
N HIS A 279 11.61 6.92 9.19
CA HIS A 279 11.25 6.54 10.55
C HIS A 279 12.50 6.25 11.38
N PHE A 280 12.45 6.66 12.64
CA PHE A 280 13.55 6.57 13.60
C PHE A 280 13.11 5.79 14.84
N SER A 281 14.09 5.28 15.59
CA SER A 281 13.83 4.58 16.86
C SER A 281 13.45 5.55 17.99
N TYR A 282 13.87 6.82 17.92
CA TYR A 282 13.67 7.84 18.94
C TYR A 282 13.02 9.10 18.37
N GLN A 283 12.56 10.01 19.23
CA GLN A 283 11.89 11.25 18.78
C GLN A 283 12.81 12.07 17.89
N VAL A 284 12.25 12.57 16.79
CA VAL A 284 13.07 13.09 15.69
C VAL A 284 13.37 14.58 15.79
N HIS A 285 12.76 15.29 16.74
CA HIS A 285 12.89 16.75 16.86
C HIS A 285 14.35 17.21 16.99
N ALA A 286 15.14 16.54 17.86
CA ALA A 286 16.56 16.86 18.00
C ALA A 286 17.36 16.63 16.70
N LYS A 287 16.99 15.61 15.90
CA LYS A 287 17.60 15.36 14.59
C LYS A 287 17.21 16.42 13.58
N TYR A 288 15.95 16.86 13.59
CA TYR A 288 15.51 17.94 12.72
C TYR A 288 16.25 19.25 13.00
N GLU A 289 16.42 19.60 14.28
CA GLU A 289 17.18 20.80 14.67
C GLU A 289 18.67 20.69 14.31
N GLN A 290 19.28 19.51 14.42
CA GLN A 290 20.64 19.27 13.92
C GLN A 290 20.74 19.52 12.41
N LEU A 291 19.78 19.03 11.63
CA LEU A 291 19.74 19.24 10.17
C LEU A 291 19.54 20.71 9.80
N LYS A 292 18.73 21.46 10.54
CA LYS A 292 18.58 22.92 10.39
C LYS A 292 19.89 23.67 10.59
N GLN A 293 20.62 23.34 11.64
CA GLN A 293 21.91 23.97 11.95
C GLN A 293 22.95 23.67 10.86
N LEU A 294 23.01 22.43 10.39
CA LEU A 294 23.88 22.04 9.28
C LEU A 294 23.52 22.80 8.00
N ASN A 295 22.22 22.90 7.66
CA ASN A 295 21.75 23.65 6.50
C ASN A 295 22.24 25.11 6.52
N ALA A 296 22.18 25.80 7.66
CA ALA A 296 22.64 27.19 7.77
C ALA A 296 24.13 27.35 7.46
N TYR A 297 24.97 26.43 7.96
CA TYR A 297 26.40 26.39 7.65
C TYR A 297 26.64 26.13 6.15
N TRP A 298 25.89 25.19 5.58
CA TRP A 298 25.99 24.84 4.16
C TRP A 298 25.59 25.99 3.24
N VAL A 299 24.50 26.70 3.53
CA VAL A 299 24.08 27.87 2.76
C VAL A 299 25.19 28.91 2.71
N GLN A 300 25.85 29.19 3.85
CA GLN A 300 26.97 30.12 3.92
C GLN A 300 28.17 29.66 3.09
N ASP A 301 28.60 28.39 3.20
CA ASP A 301 29.69 27.84 2.40
C ASP A 301 29.37 27.87 0.89
N TYR A 302 28.11 27.56 0.55
CA TYR A 302 27.61 27.51 -0.82
C TYR A 302 27.57 28.87 -1.51
N GLU A 303 27.10 29.91 -0.80
CA GLU A 303 27.09 31.29 -1.28
C GLU A 303 28.51 31.86 -1.45
N MET A 304 29.44 31.49 -0.56
CA MET A 304 30.82 31.95 -0.64
C MET A 304 31.65 31.24 -1.71
N ASN A 305 31.41 29.95 -1.96
CA ASN A 305 32.30 29.11 -2.79
C ASN A 305 31.75 28.75 -4.19
N SER A 306 30.63 29.34 -4.65
CA SER A 306 30.13 29.25 -6.03
C SER A 306 30.02 27.82 -6.60
N ARG A 307 29.65 26.83 -5.79
CA ARG A 307 29.50 25.43 -6.23
C ARG A 307 28.34 25.29 -7.24
N PRO A 308 28.34 24.25 -8.10
CA PRO A 308 27.29 24.04 -9.11
C PRO A 308 25.89 24.07 -8.48
N LYS A 309 24.99 24.85 -9.11
CA LYS A 309 23.59 25.03 -8.69
C LYS A 309 22.81 23.72 -8.83
N SER A 310 22.40 23.12 -7.70
CA SER A 310 21.35 22.08 -7.75
C SER A 310 20.07 22.74 -8.24
N ARG A 311 19.41 22.14 -9.25
CA ARG A 311 18.37 22.84 -10.01
C ARG A 311 17.10 23.10 -9.18
N HIS A 312 16.83 22.27 -8.18
CA HIS A 312 15.52 22.22 -7.53
C HIS A 312 15.37 23.06 -6.25
N THR A 313 16.46 23.35 -5.53
CA THR A 313 16.41 24.24 -4.35
C THR A 313 16.06 25.70 -4.72
N TYR A 314 16.25 26.04 -6.01
CA TYR A 314 15.91 27.34 -6.60
C TYR A 314 14.90 27.23 -7.74
N ASP A 315 14.33 26.04 -7.96
CA ASP A 315 13.28 25.87 -8.97
C ASP A 315 12.06 26.68 -8.52
N CYS A 316 11.75 27.74 -9.29
CA CYS A 316 10.65 28.65 -9.00
C CYS A 316 9.28 27.96 -9.04
N THR A 317 9.21 26.73 -9.56
CA THR A 317 8.01 25.91 -9.58
C THR A 317 7.81 25.09 -8.30
N VAL A 318 8.78 25.08 -7.38
CA VAL A 318 8.67 24.47 -6.05
C VAL A 318 8.20 25.53 -5.07
N HIS A 319 7.20 25.21 -4.25
CA HIS A 319 6.64 26.15 -3.29
C HIS A 319 7.72 26.68 -2.31
N LEU A 320 7.70 27.98 -2.02
CA LEU A 320 8.72 28.65 -1.21
C LEU A 320 8.94 27.97 0.14
N ALA A 321 7.87 27.63 0.86
CA ALA A 321 7.96 26.94 2.14
C ALA A 321 8.62 25.54 2.07
N VAL A 322 8.64 24.87 0.91
CA VAL A 322 9.39 23.62 0.72
C VAL A 322 10.86 23.92 0.44
N ARG A 323 11.17 25.01 -0.27
CA ARG A 323 12.55 25.45 -0.56
C ARG A 323 13.28 25.97 0.68
N GLU A 324 12.55 26.51 1.64
CA GLU A 324 13.08 27.02 2.91
C GLU A 324 13.33 25.91 3.94
N LEU A 325 12.91 24.67 3.66
CA LEU A 325 13.21 23.54 4.52
C LEU A 325 14.72 23.23 4.57
N PRO A 326 15.21 22.63 5.67
CA PRO A 326 16.58 22.16 5.74
C PRO A 326 16.94 21.24 4.58
N TRP A 327 18.04 21.53 3.89
CA TRP A 327 18.58 20.65 2.88
C TRP A 327 20.07 20.44 3.12
N ILE A 328 20.54 19.23 2.83
CA ILE A 328 21.94 18.88 3.01
C ILE A 328 22.43 18.03 1.84
N LEU A 329 23.67 18.29 1.43
CA LEU A 329 24.42 17.40 0.55
C LEU A 329 25.13 16.38 1.44
N MET A 330 24.65 15.15 1.43
CA MET A 330 25.31 14.07 2.15
C MET A 330 26.49 13.55 1.31
N SER A 331 27.60 13.21 1.98
CA SER A 331 28.74 12.57 1.31
C SER A 331 28.26 11.32 0.57
N GLY A 332 28.59 11.23 -0.72
CA GLY A 332 28.06 10.19 -1.62
C GLY A 332 26.84 10.62 -2.43
N PHE A 333 26.31 11.84 -2.29
CA PHE A 333 25.33 12.41 -3.20
C PHE A 333 25.86 13.63 -3.93
N ASP A 334 25.46 13.74 -5.20
CA ASP A 334 25.71 14.92 -6.04
C ASP A 334 24.51 15.88 -6.04
N SER A 335 23.41 15.53 -5.34
CA SER A 335 22.20 16.35 -5.20
C SER A 335 21.77 16.48 -3.74
N PRO A 336 21.30 17.66 -3.30
CA PRO A 336 20.83 17.83 -1.93
C PRO A 336 19.54 17.07 -1.67
N ILE A 337 19.36 16.67 -0.41
CA ILE A 337 18.14 16.05 0.10
C ILE A 337 17.49 17.04 1.07
N VAL A 338 16.21 17.32 0.87
CA VAL A 338 15.42 18.22 1.71
C VAL A 338 14.75 17.42 2.82
N PHE A 339 14.70 17.97 4.04
CA PHE A 339 14.13 17.35 5.23
C PHE A 339 13.07 18.24 5.87
N GLY A 340 11.99 17.65 6.37
CA GLY A 340 10.94 18.39 7.07
C GLY A 340 10.24 17.54 8.12
N GLU A 341 9.71 18.18 9.15
CA GLU A 341 8.71 17.51 10.00
C GLU A 341 7.41 17.31 9.19
N PRO A 342 6.76 16.14 9.28
CA PRO A 342 5.55 15.84 8.52
C PRO A 342 4.37 16.61 9.10
N THR A 343 4.27 17.91 8.84
CA THR A 343 3.15 18.76 9.23
C THR A 343 2.03 18.71 8.19
N ARG A 344 0.77 18.96 8.58
CA ARG A 344 -0.35 19.03 7.63
C ARG A 344 -0.10 19.99 6.48
N ASN A 345 0.50 21.15 6.79
CA ASN A 345 0.86 22.16 5.80
C ASN A 345 1.93 21.65 4.84
N LEU A 346 2.98 20.99 5.33
CA LEU A 346 3.98 20.41 4.45
C LEU A 346 3.36 19.34 3.53
N VAL A 347 2.56 18.41 4.08
CA VAL A 347 1.91 17.37 3.29
C VAL A 347 0.99 17.97 2.21
N LYS A 348 0.25 19.04 2.53
CA LYS A 348 -0.55 19.79 1.55
C LYS A 348 0.30 20.30 0.39
N LEU A 349 1.43 20.93 0.71
CA LEU A 349 2.33 21.48 -0.30
C LEU A 349 2.92 20.39 -1.19
N LEU A 350 3.22 19.22 -0.64
CA LEU A 350 3.77 18.10 -1.40
C LEU A 350 2.74 17.42 -2.30
N ARG A 351 1.47 17.45 -1.92
CA ARG A 351 0.35 16.94 -2.73
C ARG A 351 0.18 17.73 -4.04
N ASP A 352 0.42 19.04 -4.01
CA ASP A 352 0.14 19.96 -5.11
C ASP A 352 1.33 20.11 -6.09
N VAL A 353 2.41 19.32 -5.91
CA VAL A 353 3.66 19.33 -6.69
C VAL A 353 3.79 18.07 -7.53
#